data_AF-A0A2Z6RNC2-F1
#
_entry.id   AF-A0A2Z6RNC2-F1
#
_cell.length_a   1.000
_cell.length_b   1.000
_cell.length_c   1.000
_cell.angle_alpha   90.00
_cell.angle_beta   90.00
_cell.angle_gamma   90.00
#
_symmetry.space_group_name_H-M   'P 1'
#
loop_
_entity.id
_entity.type
_entity.pdbx_description
1 polymer ?
#
loop_
_entity_poly.entity_id
_entity_poly.type
_entity_poly.pdbx_seq_one_letter_code
_entity_poly.pdbx_strand_id
1 'polypeptide(L)'
;MKFTSILTVLLVFVVAIAYASPVQKRKLGTNVVTTGVRFKDLYASLNNKVKKVEKTYAEAIPSFDDEIKKAAEKDNTEVPEFLTNWNKKYEKLSTEYEAVSKDMADKIAKLDKYLKEN
;
A
#
# COMPACT_ATOMS: atom_id res chain seq x y z
N MET A 1 48.86 22.02 10.70
CA MET A 1 47.52 22.65 10.76
C MET A 1 47.38 23.75 9.71
N LYS A 2 47.01 23.43 8.45
CA LYS A 2 46.56 24.42 7.43
C LYS A 2 45.63 23.80 6.36
N PHE A 3 45.10 22.59 6.57
CA PHE A 3 44.20 21.92 5.60
C PHE A 3 42.72 21.93 6.02
N THR A 4 42.43 22.16 7.29
CA THR A 4 41.06 22.19 7.82
C THR A 4 40.31 23.50 7.53
N SER A 5 41.02 24.60 7.25
CA SER A 5 40.38 25.91 6.96
C SER A 5 39.94 26.08 5.51
N ILE A 6 40.55 25.37 4.55
CA ILE A 6 40.14 25.46 3.13
C ILE A 6 38.88 24.60 2.89
N LEU A 7 38.80 23.44 3.55
CA LEU A 7 37.64 22.55 3.44
C LEU A 7 36.36 23.18 4.03
N THR A 8 36.49 23.99 5.08
CA THR A 8 35.36 24.71 5.68
C THR A 8 34.89 25.88 4.82
N VAL A 9 35.78 26.60 4.12
CA VAL A 9 35.38 27.67 3.21
C VAL A 9 34.67 27.11 1.97
N LEU A 10 35.09 25.96 1.44
CA LEU A 10 34.44 25.30 0.30
C LEU A 10 33.02 24.81 0.65
N LEU A 11 32.80 24.40 1.90
CA LEU A 11 31.49 23.95 2.40
C LEU A 11 30.47 25.09 2.53
N VAL A 12 30.92 26.32 2.89
CA VAL A 12 30.03 27.49 2.97
C VAL A 12 29.57 27.95 1.58
N PHE A 13 30.40 27.79 0.54
CA PHE A 13 30.00 28.11 -0.84
C PHE A 13 28.98 27.12 -1.43
N VAL A 14 29.04 25.83 -1.07
CA VAL A 14 28.03 24.85 -1.52
C VAL A 14 26.65 25.15 -0.91
N VAL A 15 26.61 25.60 0.35
CA VAL A 15 25.35 25.98 1.01
C VAL A 15 24.77 27.26 0.39
N ALA A 16 25.61 28.25 0.02
CA ALA A 16 25.12 29.48 -0.62
C ALA A 16 24.57 29.27 -2.05
N ILE A 17 25.16 28.36 -2.84
CA ILE A 17 24.68 28.07 -4.20
C ILE A 17 23.37 27.27 -4.19
N ALA A 18 23.10 26.49 -3.12
CA ALA A 18 21.82 25.80 -2.93
C ALA A 18 20.64 26.76 -2.63
N TYR A 19 20.90 27.93 -2.05
CA TYR A 19 19.86 28.94 -1.74
C TYR A 19 19.69 30.02 -2.82
N ALA A 20 20.61 30.13 -3.80
CA ALA A 20 20.62 31.21 -4.80
C ALA A 20 20.15 30.78 -6.20
N SER A 21 19.92 29.50 -6.45
CA SER A 21 19.16 29.10 -7.64
C SER A 21 17.71 28.90 -7.23
N PRO A 22 16.73 29.57 -7.86
CA PRO A 22 15.39 29.02 -7.88
C PRO A 22 15.55 27.71 -8.64
N VAL A 23 15.73 26.61 -7.93
CA VAL A 23 15.55 25.28 -8.49
C VAL A 23 14.06 25.21 -8.78
N GLN A 24 13.65 25.82 -9.90
CA GLN A 24 12.49 25.36 -10.63
C GLN A 24 12.71 23.87 -10.72
N LYS A 25 11.94 23.11 -9.92
CA LYS A 25 11.90 21.65 -10.01
C LYS A 25 11.94 21.34 -11.49
N ARG A 26 13.04 20.75 -12.00
CA ARG A 26 13.09 20.36 -13.40
C ARG A 26 11.87 19.46 -13.58
N LYS A 27 10.92 19.89 -14.41
CA LYS A 27 9.75 19.07 -14.75
C LYS A 27 10.24 17.70 -15.18
N LEU A 28 9.51 16.66 -14.79
CA LEU A 28 9.84 15.29 -15.16
C LEU A 28 9.93 15.19 -16.68
N GLY A 29 10.92 14.46 -17.18
CA GLY A 29 11.01 14.18 -18.61
C GLY A 29 9.82 13.33 -19.05
N THR A 30 9.28 13.59 -20.25
CA THR A 30 8.07 12.93 -20.77
C THR A 30 8.12 11.41 -20.66
N ASN A 31 9.25 10.78 -20.97
CA ASN A 31 9.42 9.32 -20.86
C ASN A 31 9.25 8.81 -19.42
N VAL A 32 9.75 9.56 -18.43
CA VAL A 32 9.62 9.20 -17.00
C VAL A 32 8.15 9.26 -16.59
N VAL A 33 7.44 10.32 -17.00
CA VAL A 33 6.00 10.45 -16.73
C VAL A 33 5.22 9.31 -17.38
N THR A 34 5.44 9.05 -18.66
CA THR A 34 4.73 7.98 -19.39
C THR A 34 4.97 6.60 -18.76
N THR A 35 6.22 6.27 -18.42
CA THR A 35 6.52 4.99 -17.74
C THR A 35 5.92 4.95 -16.34
N GLY A 36 5.99 6.04 -15.58
CA GLY A 36 5.40 6.15 -14.25
C GLY A 36 3.88 5.94 -14.27
N VAL A 37 3.17 6.59 -15.20
CA VAL A 37 1.71 6.41 -15.39
C VAL A 37 1.38 4.96 -15.73
N ARG A 38 2.13 4.34 -16.65
CA ARG A 38 1.93 2.93 -17.02
C ARG A 38 2.02 1.99 -15.81
N PHE A 39 3.04 2.15 -14.97
CA PHE A 39 3.18 1.30 -13.77
C PHE A 39 2.15 1.65 -12.70
N LYS A 40 1.81 2.93 -12.54
CA LYS A 40 0.71 3.37 -11.66
C LYS A 40 -0.61 2.69 -12.04
N ASP A 41 -0.93 2.64 -13.33
CA ASP A 41 -2.14 1.98 -13.84
C ASP A 41 -2.10 0.46 -13.64
N LEU A 42 -0.94 -0.15 -13.86
CA LEU A 42 -0.74 -1.58 -13.59
C LEU A 42 -0.98 -1.90 -12.10
N TYR A 43 -0.37 -1.14 -11.19
CA TYR A 43 -0.55 -1.34 -9.75
C TYR A 43 -2.00 -1.11 -9.32
N ALA A 44 -2.67 -0.09 -9.86
CA ALA A 44 -4.09 0.13 -9.60
C ALA A 44 -4.96 -1.06 -10.07
N SER A 45 -4.67 -1.60 -11.26
CA SER A 45 -5.37 -2.77 -11.79
C SER A 45 -5.17 -4.02 -10.93
N LEU A 46 -3.94 -4.26 -10.46
CA LEU A 46 -3.63 -5.36 -9.55
C LEU A 46 -4.33 -5.18 -8.20
N ASN A 47 -4.27 -3.99 -7.61
CA ASN A 47 -4.93 -3.71 -6.33
C ASN A 47 -6.45 -3.85 -6.43
N ASN A 48 -7.06 -3.52 -7.57
CA ASN A 48 -8.48 -3.75 -7.80
C ASN A 48 -8.85 -5.24 -7.85
N LYS A 49 -7.94 -6.12 -8.29
CA LYS A 49 -8.17 -7.58 -8.22
C LYS A 49 -8.12 -8.07 -6.78
N VAL A 50 -7.18 -7.55 -5.99
CA VAL A 50 -7.06 -7.82 -4.55
C VAL A 50 -8.35 -7.43 -3.82
N LYS A 51 -8.90 -6.23 -4.08
CA LYS A 51 -10.19 -5.79 -3.53
C LYS A 51 -11.38 -6.70 -3.85
N LYS A 52 -11.37 -7.36 -5.02
CA LYS A 52 -12.42 -8.35 -5.34
C LYS A 52 -12.30 -9.58 -4.43
N VAL A 53 -11.08 -10.03 -4.18
CA VAL A 53 -10.79 -11.16 -3.28
C VAL A 53 -11.15 -10.81 -1.83
N GLU A 54 -10.81 -9.60 -1.37
CA GLU A 54 -11.23 -9.08 -0.05
C GLU A 54 -12.74 -9.18 0.13
N LYS A 55 -13.51 -8.74 -0.87
CA LYS A 55 -14.97 -8.82 -0.84
C LYS A 55 -15.46 -10.27 -0.74
N THR A 56 -14.84 -11.19 -1.48
CA THR A 56 -15.19 -12.61 -1.39
C THR A 56 -14.93 -13.17 0.01
N TYR A 57 -13.81 -12.80 0.67
CA TYR A 57 -13.57 -13.22 2.05
C TYR A 57 -14.58 -12.60 3.03
N ALA A 58 -14.90 -11.31 2.88
CA ALA A 58 -15.87 -10.62 3.71
C ALA A 58 -17.27 -11.24 3.64
N GLU A 59 -17.64 -11.88 2.53
CA GLU A 59 -18.88 -12.63 2.37
C GLU A 59 -18.75 -14.08 2.88
N ALA A 60 -17.63 -14.75 2.58
CA ALA A 60 -17.43 -16.16 2.90
C ALA A 60 -17.26 -16.45 4.40
N ILE A 61 -16.55 -15.58 5.13
CA ILE A 61 -16.31 -15.73 6.57
C ILE A 61 -17.61 -15.80 7.39
N PRO A 62 -18.55 -14.84 7.27
CA PRO A 62 -19.83 -14.94 7.97
C PRO A 62 -20.70 -16.08 7.44
N SER A 63 -20.63 -16.38 6.12
CA SER A 63 -21.36 -17.52 5.55
C SER A 63 -20.92 -18.84 6.19
N PHE A 64 -19.62 -19.02 6.40
CA PHE A 64 -19.08 -20.20 7.07
C PHE A 64 -19.64 -20.35 8.50
N ASP A 65 -19.64 -19.29 9.29
CA ASP A 65 -20.15 -19.31 10.67
C ASP A 65 -21.65 -19.65 10.72
N ASP A 66 -22.43 -19.18 9.76
CA ASP A 66 -23.87 -19.49 9.66
C ASP A 66 -24.13 -20.91 9.16
N GLU A 67 -23.42 -21.33 8.12
CA GLU A 67 -23.60 -22.65 7.49
C GLU A 67 -23.13 -23.77 8.40
N ILE A 68 -22.02 -23.60 9.12
CA ILE A 68 -21.51 -24.63 10.03
C ILE A 68 -22.45 -24.83 11.23
N LYS A 69 -23.06 -23.76 11.74
CA LYS A 69 -24.08 -23.85 12.80
C LYS A 69 -25.31 -24.60 12.31
N LYS A 70 -25.82 -24.24 11.13
CA LYS A 70 -26.97 -24.93 10.51
C LYS A 70 -26.68 -26.41 10.24
N ALA A 71 -25.43 -26.76 9.87
CA ALA A 71 -25.02 -28.14 9.70
C ALA A 71 -25.02 -28.90 11.03
N ALA A 72 -24.42 -28.32 12.08
CA ALA A 72 -24.38 -28.91 13.41
C ALA A 72 -25.80 -29.13 13.98
N GLU A 73 -26.70 -28.15 13.82
CA GLU A 73 -28.11 -28.26 14.21
C GLU A 73 -28.83 -29.42 13.50
N LYS A 74 -28.62 -29.60 12.20
CA LYS A 74 -29.20 -30.71 11.43
C LYS A 74 -28.71 -32.07 11.92
N ASP A 75 -27.45 -32.14 12.29
CA ASP A 75 -26.81 -33.36 12.77
C ASP A 75 -27.04 -33.62 14.26
N ASN A 76 -27.77 -32.74 14.97
CA ASN A 76 -27.93 -32.75 16.43
C ASN A 76 -26.56 -32.82 17.16
N THR A 77 -25.60 -32.05 16.65
CA THR A 77 -24.24 -31.96 17.19
C THR A 77 -23.89 -30.50 17.52
N GLU A 78 -22.77 -30.29 18.18
CA GLU A 78 -22.23 -28.95 18.44
C GLU A 78 -21.15 -28.60 17.41
N VAL A 79 -20.98 -27.31 17.11
CA VAL A 79 -19.88 -26.84 16.27
C VAL A 79 -18.56 -27.01 17.05
N PRO A 80 -17.57 -27.75 16.54
CA PRO A 80 -16.28 -27.89 17.20
C PRO A 80 -15.58 -26.55 17.38
N GLU A 81 -15.07 -26.27 18.58
CA GLU A 81 -14.37 -25.02 18.91
C GLU A 81 -13.20 -24.74 17.95
N PHE A 82 -12.54 -25.80 17.47
CA PHE A 82 -11.49 -25.71 16.45
C PHE A 82 -11.95 -24.96 15.20
N LEU A 83 -13.15 -25.26 14.67
CA LEU A 83 -13.65 -24.63 13.44
C LEU A 83 -13.98 -23.16 13.66
N THR A 84 -14.58 -22.83 14.80
CA THR A 84 -14.83 -21.44 15.19
C THR A 84 -13.52 -20.65 15.33
N ASN A 85 -12.52 -21.24 15.99
CA ASN A 85 -11.21 -20.61 16.17
C ASN A 85 -10.43 -20.51 14.85
N TRP A 86 -10.59 -21.48 13.95
CA TRP A 86 -10.02 -21.45 12.62
C TRP A 86 -10.61 -20.30 11.79
N ASN A 87 -11.93 -20.15 11.74
CA ASN A 87 -12.56 -19.06 10.98
C ASN A 87 -12.22 -17.68 11.54
N LYS A 88 -12.17 -17.51 12.87
CA LYS A 88 -11.70 -16.28 13.52
C LYS A 88 -10.26 -15.89 13.14
N LYS A 89 -9.36 -16.88 12.99
CA LYS A 89 -7.99 -16.61 12.53
C LYS A 89 -7.99 -16.13 11.07
N TYR A 90 -8.83 -16.72 10.23
CA TYR A 90 -9.01 -16.29 8.84
C TYR A 90 -9.61 -14.89 8.74
N GLU A 91 -10.58 -14.56 9.58
CA GLU A 91 -11.14 -13.21 9.69
C GLU A 91 -10.05 -12.18 9.97
N LYS A 92 -9.21 -12.43 10.98
CA LYS A 92 -8.09 -11.54 11.31
C LYS A 92 -7.13 -11.35 10.13
N LEU A 93 -6.75 -12.44 9.44
CA LEU A 93 -5.88 -12.37 8.27
C LEU A 93 -6.55 -11.59 7.12
N SER A 94 -7.87 -11.73 6.94
CA SER A 94 -8.62 -10.96 5.94
C SER A 94 -8.62 -9.47 6.26
N THR A 95 -8.77 -9.08 7.52
CA THR A 95 -8.68 -7.68 7.94
C THR A 95 -7.29 -7.10 7.71
N GLU A 96 -6.24 -7.85 8.03
CA GLU A 96 -4.85 -7.44 7.77
C GLU A 96 -4.60 -7.28 6.26
N TYR A 97 -5.13 -8.20 5.45
CA TYR A 97 -5.04 -8.15 4.00
C TYR A 97 -5.72 -6.90 3.40
N GLU A 98 -6.93 -6.57 3.87
CA GLU A 98 -7.64 -5.34 3.49
C GLU A 98 -6.84 -4.07 3.87
N ALA A 99 -6.26 -4.05 5.08
CA ALA A 99 -5.44 -2.92 5.53
C ALA A 99 -4.22 -2.71 4.62
N VAL A 100 -3.54 -3.78 4.20
CA VAL A 100 -2.42 -3.72 3.27
C VAL A 100 -2.86 -3.18 1.90
N SER A 101 -3.97 -3.68 1.36
CA SER A 101 -4.55 -3.22 0.08
C SER A 101 -4.92 -1.74 0.09
N LYS A 102 -5.43 -1.26 1.22
CA LYS A 102 -5.70 0.16 1.44
C LYS A 102 -4.41 0.99 1.43
N ASP A 103 -3.36 0.54 2.13
CA ASP A 103 -2.08 1.24 2.08
C ASP A 103 -1.49 1.27 0.66
N MET A 104 -1.62 0.17 -0.11
CA MET A 104 -1.22 0.14 -1.51
C MET A 104 -2.00 1.19 -2.34
N ALA A 105 -3.31 1.32 -2.14
CA ALA A 105 -4.12 2.34 -2.81
C ALA A 105 -3.62 3.76 -2.50
N ASP A 106 -3.28 4.04 -1.24
CA ASP A 106 -2.75 5.34 -0.82
C ASP A 106 -1.38 5.65 -1.44
N LYS A 107 -0.50 4.65 -1.56
CA LYS A 107 0.80 4.81 -2.24
C LYS A 107 0.62 5.06 -3.75
N ILE A 108 -0.32 4.37 -4.38
CA ILE A 108 -0.68 4.59 -5.80
C ILE A 108 -1.21 6.02 -5.99
N ALA A 109 -2.06 6.51 -5.10
CA ALA A 109 -2.58 7.89 -5.16
C ALA A 109 -1.48 8.94 -4.97
N LYS A 110 -0.51 8.68 -4.08
CA LYS A 110 0.66 9.55 -3.90
C LYS A 110 1.53 9.60 -5.16
N LEU A 111 1.74 8.45 -5.83
CA LEU A 111 2.46 8.40 -7.11
C LEU A 111 1.72 9.19 -8.19
N ASP A 112 0.40 9.02 -8.31
CA ASP A 112 -0.42 9.77 -9.28
C ASP A 112 -0.31 11.28 -9.08
N LYS A 113 -0.41 11.74 -7.82
CA LYS A 113 -0.23 13.15 -7.45
C LYS A 113 1.16 13.65 -7.84
N TYR A 114 2.21 12.90 -7.50
CA TYR A 114 3.59 13.27 -7.82
C TYR A 114 3.81 13.41 -9.34
N LEU A 115 3.28 12.48 -10.15
CA LEU A 115 3.40 12.51 -11.60
C LEU A 115 2.61 13.64 -12.28
N LYS A 116 1.58 14.18 -11.62
CA LYS A 116 0.78 15.32 -12.13
C LYS A 116 1.38 16.67 -11.77
N GLU A 117 2.03 16.75 -10.62
CA GLU A 117 2.58 17.99 -10.06
C GLU A 117 4.03 18.29 -10.51
N ASN A 118 4.71 17.34 -11.16
CA ASN A 118 6.10 17.47 -11.61
C ASN A 118 6.23 17.02 -13.06
#